data_AF-F8AI50-F1
#
_entry.id   AF-F8AI50-F1
#
_cell.length_a   1.000
_cell.length_b   1.000
_cell.length_c   1.000
_cell.angle_alpha   90.00
_cell.angle_beta   90.00
_cell.angle_gamma   90.00
#
_symmetry.space_group_name_H-M   'P 1'
#
loop_
_entity.id
_entity.type
_entity.pdbx_description
1 polymer ?
#
loop_
_entity_poly.entity_id
_entity_poly.type
_entity_poly.pdbx_seq_one_letter_code
_entity_poly.pdbx_strand_id
1 'polypeptide(L)'
;MMLTGKALIPVKVIRSFGSWKEGDMILLEDWKARELWESGVVEVLDEVEKVIGEIDKVISEERKSEPLTPIPEGLYERAEFYIYYLERYIRERAGESVEVINTKMAKLTNLKKKYNHLKELRFKKILEAVRLRPGSMEILTRLSPEERRIYLQMSRIRNEWLGER
;
A
#
# COMPACT_ATOMS: atom_id res chain seq x y z
N MET A 1 -9.24 1.72 -8.16
CA MET A 1 -7.90 1.91 -7.59
C MET A 1 -6.98 2.32 -8.73
N MET A 2 -6.24 3.44 -8.59
CA MET A 2 -5.27 3.86 -9.60
C MET A 2 -3.90 3.29 -9.22
N LEU A 3 -3.42 2.31 -9.99
CA LEU A 3 -2.04 1.84 -9.94
C LEU A 3 -1.23 2.79 -10.83
N THR A 4 -0.15 3.36 -10.30
CA THR A 4 0.51 4.55 -10.90
C THR A 4 2.00 4.38 -11.19
N GLY A 5 2.53 3.18 -11.01
CA GLY A 5 3.94 2.83 -11.23
C GLY A 5 4.84 3.00 -10.01
N LYS A 6 4.26 3.28 -8.84
CA LYS A 6 5.03 3.59 -7.61
C LYS A 6 5.46 2.37 -6.82
N ALA A 7 4.89 1.20 -7.09
CA ALA A 7 5.26 -0.06 -6.45
C ALA A 7 5.84 -1.04 -7.46
N LEU A 8 6.89 -1.74 -7.06
CA LEU A 8 7.44 -2.88 -7.79
C LEU A 8 6.84 -4.18 -7.25
N ILE A 9 6.25 -4.95 -8.15
CA ILE A 9 5.57 -6.20 -7.89
C ILE A 9 6.36 -7.35 -8.52
N PRO A 10 6.73 -8.37 -7.72
CA PRO A 10 7.36 -9.56 -8.25
C PRO A 10 6.33 -10.44 -8.96
N VAL A 11 6.67 -10.82 -10.19
CA VAL A 11 5.85 -11.72 -11.01
C VAL A 11 6.71 -12.80 -11.65
N LYS A 12 6.08 -13.92 -11.98
CA LYS A 12 6.66 -15.00 -12.77
C LYS A 12 6.03 -14.99 -14.16
N VAL A 13 6.84 -15.00 -15.20
CA VAL A 13 6.36 -15.08 -16.58
C VAL A 13 5.83 -16.48 -16.85
N ILE A 14 4.57 -16.60 -17.26
CA ILE A 14 3.94 -17.90 -17.60
C ILE A 14 3.77 -18.09 -19.10
N ARG A 15 3.91 -17.01 -19.88
CA ARG A 15 3.93 -17.04 -21.35
C ARG A 15 5.00 -16.08 -21.85
N SER A 16 5.85 -16.55 -22.76
CA SER A 16 6.90 -15.72 -23.37
C SER A 16 6.30 -14.42 -23.95
N PHE A 17 6.91 -13.28 -23.64
CA PHE A 17 6.41 -11.96 -24.01
C PHE A 17 7.56 -10.98 -24.25
N GLY A 18 7.68 -10.47 -25.47
CA GLY A 18 8.79 -9.61 -25.87
C GLY A 18 10.13 -10.34 -25.70
N SER A 19 11.01 -9.80 -24.85
CA SER A 19 12.31 -10.38 -24.51
C SER A 19 12.29 -11.35 -23.33
N TRP A 20 11.15 -11.53 -22.66
CA TRP A 20 11.04 -12.38 -21.47
C TRP A 20 10.65 -13.81 -21.83
N LYS A 21 11.30 -14.76 -21.17
CA LYS A 21 11.06 -16.19 -21.33
C LYS A 21 10.11 -16.69 -20.25
N GLU A 22 9.40 -17.75 -20.57
CA GLU A 22 8.59 -18.47 -19.58
C GLU A 22 9.46 -18.97 -18.43
N GLY A 23 8.98 -18.78 -17.20
CA GLY A 23 9.69 -19.09 -15.97
C GLY A 23 10.50 -17.93 -15.38
N ASP A 24 10.76 -16.86 -16.15
CA ASP A 24 11.50 -15.69 -15.67
C ASP A 24 10.79 -15.04 -14.46
N MET A 25 11.55 -14.69 -13.43
CA MET A 25 11.07 -13.91 -12.29
C MET A 25 11.53 -12.46 -12.45
N ILE A 26 10.58 -11.53 -12.52
CA ILE A 26 10.84 -10.11 -12.82
C ILE A 26 10.07 -9.21 -11.86
N LEU A 27 10.60 -8.00 -11.63
CA LEU A 27 9.92 -6.93 -10.92
C LEU A 27 9.27 -6.00 -11.95
N LEU A 28 7.98 -5.74 -11.80
CA LEU A 28 7.22 -4.84 -12.66
C LEU A 28 6.55 -3.74 -11.84
N GLU A 29 6.39 -2.58 -12.45
CA GLU A 29 5.49 -1.55 -11.93
C GLU A 29 4.07 -2.12 -11.73
N ASP A 30 3.43 -1.71 -10.64
CA ASP A 30 2.11 -2.18 -10.19
C ASP A 30 1.04 -2.23 -11.30
N TRP A 31 0.92 -1.18 -12.10
CA TRP A 31 -0.04 -1.12 -13.21
C TRP A 31 0.30 -2.16 -14.28
N LYS A 32 1.58 -2.32 -14.62
CA LYS A 32 2.03 -3.26 -15.64
C LYS A 32 1.88 -4.70 -15.18
N ALA A 33 2.18 -4.96 -13.91
CA ALA A 33 1.94 -6.26 -13.28
C ALA A 33 0.46 -6.65 -13.34
N ARG A 34 -0.44 -5.70 -13.07
CA ARG A 34 -1.89 -5.91 -13.20
C ARG A 34 -2.28 -6.29 -14.62
N GLU A 35 -1.96 -5.44 -15.61
CA GLU A 35 -2.39 -5.65 -17.01
C GLU A 35 -1.92 -7.01 -17.56
N LEU A 36 -0.66 -7.36 -17.28
CA LEU A 36 -0.09 -8.62 -17.74
C LEU A 36 -0.65 -9.84 -16.99
N TRP A 37 -0.98 -9.69 -15.71
CA TRP A 37 -1.60 -10.76 -14.92
C TRP A 37 -3.01 -11.06 -15.44
N GLU A 38 -3.82 -10.01 -15.67
CA GLU A 38 -5.17 -10.15 -16.23
C GLU A 38 -5.18 -10.74 -17.64
N SER A 39 -4.14 -10.44 -18.42
CA SER A 39 -3.94 -11.01 -19.75
C SER A 39 -3.39 -12.44 -19.73
N GLY A 40 -3.14 -13.03 -18.56
CA GLY A 40 -2.58 -14.37 -18.41
C GLY A 40 -1.14 -14.51 -18.93
N VAL A 41 -0.38 -13.41 -18.97
CA VAL A 41 1.03 -13.41 -19.40
C VAL A 41 1.96 -13.71 -18.23
N VAL A 42 1.60 -13.22 -17.03
CA VAL A 42 2.37 -13.41 -15.80
C VAL A 42 1.50 -13.93 -14.66
N GLU A 43 2.14 -14.56 -13.69
CA GLU A 43 1.57 -14.92 -12.40
C GLU A 43 2.18 -14.03 -11.31
N VAL A 44 1.33 -13.44 -10.46
CA VAL A 44 1.79 -12.62 -9.32
C VAL A 44 2.38 -13.53 -8.25
N LEU A 45 3.59 -13.22 -7.78
CA LEU A 45 4.16 -13.88 -6.62
C LEU A 45 3.50 -13.35 -5.34
N ASP A 46 2.95 -14.27 -4.52
CA ASP A 46 2.21 -13.95 -3.30
C ASP A 46 3.18 -13.49 -2.19
N GLU A 47 3.39 -12.17 -2.08
CA GLU A 47 4.12 -11.55 -0.96
C GLU A 47 3.17 -10.93 0.09
N VAL A 48 1.92 -11.37 0.18
CA VAL A 48 0.91 -10.73 1.05
C VAL A 48 1.35 -10.73 2.51
N GLU A 49 1.87 -11.87 3.01
CA GLU A 49 2.33 -11.99 4.40
C GLU A 49 3.51 -11.07 4.71
N LYS A 50 4.40 -10.88 3.73
CA LYS A 50 5.54 -9.94 3.85
C LYS A 50 5.04 -8.51 3.97
N VAL A 51 4.10 -8.10 3.11
CA VAL A 51 3.47 -6.77 3.19
C VAL A 51 2.72 -6.57 4.50
N ILE A 52 2.00 -7.58 4.99
CA ILE A 52 1.35 -7.54 6.32
C ILE A 52 2.39 -7.35 7.42
N GLY A 53 3.50 -8.10 7.39
CA GLY A 53 4.58 -7.98 8.36
C GLY A 53 5.23 -6.59 8.37
N GLU A 54 5.43 -6.00 7.19
CA GLU A 54 5.91 -4.62 7.07
C GLU A 54 4.93 -3.60 7.66
N ILE A 55 3.62 -3.74 7.37
CA ILE A 55 2.58 -2.88 7.98
C ILE A 55 2.58 -3.03 9.51
N ASP A 56 2.66 -4.26 10.03
CA ASP A 56 2.68 -4.51 11.47
C ASP A 56 3.89 -3.90 12.16
N LYS A 57 5.06 -3.93 11.49
CA LYS A 57 6.26 -3.24 11.97
C LYS A 57 6.01 -1.73 12.08
N VAL A 58 5.46 -1.10 11.03
CA VAL A 58 5.17 0.34 11.05
C VAL A 58 4.13 0.67 12.13
N ILE A 59 3.05 -0.12 12.28
CA ILE A 59 2.06 0.07 13.35
C ILE A 59 2.71 0.01 14.73
N SER A 60 3.62 -0.93 14.95
CA SER A 60 4.33 -1.08 16.22
C SER A 60 5.21 0.14 16.51
N GLU A 61 5.94 0.62 15.51
CA GLU A 61 6.79 1.81 15.61
C GLU A 61 5.95 3.08 15.86
N GLU A 62 4.83 3.22 15.16
CA GLU A 62 3.87 4.31 15.36
C GLU A 62 3.30 4.34 16.78
N ARG A 63 3.07 3.19 17.40
CA ARG A 63 2.56 3.15 18.78
C ARG A 63 3.61 3.50 19.83
N LYS A 64 4.88 3.25 19.53
CA LYS A 64 5.99 3.46 20.48
C LYS A 64 6.55 4.88 20.44
N SER A 65 6.45 5.54 19.29
CA SER A 65 7.04 6.86 19.05
C SER A 65 5.97 7.94 19.07
N GLU A 66 6.23 9.08 19.72
CA GLU A 66 5.38 10.27 19.58
C GLU A 66 5.44 10.85 18.15
N PRO A 67 6.64 11.03 17.54
CA PRO A 67 6.73 11.41 16.12
C PRO A 67 6.06 10.41 15.18
N LEU A 68 5.66 10.91 14.00
CA LEU A 68 5.32 10.06 12.85
C LEU A 68 6.56 9.26 12.44
N THR A 69 6.39 7.96 12.22
CA THR A 69 7.44 7.09 11.71
C THR A 69 7.55 7.25 10.19
N PRO A 70 8.75 7.23 9.59
CA PRO A 70 8.86 7.18 8.13
C PRO A 70 8.17 5.94 7.56
N ILE A 71 7.41 6.10 6.47
CA ILE A 71 6.79 4.97 5.78
C ILE A 71 7.75 4.40 4.74
N PRO A 72 7.92 3.05 4.70
CA PRO A 72 8.66 2.40 3.62
C PRO A 72 8.09 2.75 2.25
N GLU A 73 8.97 3.03 1.30
CA GLU A 73 8.58 3.43 -0.05
C GLU A 73 7.67 2.38 -0.70
N GLY A 74 6.60 2.85 -1.33
CA GLY A 74 5.62 2.00 -2.01
C GLY A 74 4.83 1.05 -1.10
N LEU A 75 4.88 1.18 0.23
CA LEU A 75 4.16 0.27 1.14
C LEU A 75 2.64 0.35 0.93
N TYR A 76 2.09 1.55 0.81
CA TYR A 76 0.66 1.72 0.56
C TYR A 76 0.27 1.17 -0.81
N GLU A 77 1.05 1.46 -1.85
CA GLU A 77 0.78 1.02 -3.21
C GLU A 77 0.93 -0.50 -3.36
N ARG A 78 1.92 -1.13 -2.71
CA ARG A 78 2.02 -2.59 -2.65
C ARG A 78 0.82 -3.21 -1.92
N ALA A 79 0.42 -2.65 -0.78
CA ALA A 79 -0.76 -3.14 -0.05
C ALA A 79 -2.03 -3.03 -0.91
N GLU A 80 -2.21 -1.91 -1.58
CA GLU A 80 -3.31 -1.67 -2.53
C GLU A 80 -3.30 -2.68 -3.68
N PHE A 81 -2.14 -2.93 -4.30
CA PHE A 81 -1.99 -3.94 -5.35
C PHE A 81 -2.39 -5.33 -4.86
N TYR A 82 -1.92 -5.76 -3.69
CA TYR A 82 -2.24 -7.09 -3.17
C TYR A 82 -3.70 -7.22 -2.71
N ILE A 83 -4.32 -6.15 -2.21
CA ILE A 83 -5.77 -6.09 -1.97
C ILE A 83 -6.51 -6.32 -3.29
N TYR A 84 -6.13 -5.60 -4.34
CA TYR A 84 -6.72 -5.74 -5.67
C TYR A 84 -6.57 -7.17 -6.22
N TYR A 85 -5.35 -7.70 -6.20
CA TYR A 85 -5.03 -9.04 -6.67
C TYR A 85 -5.88 -10.10 -5.97
N LEU A 86 -5.95 -10.07 -4.63
CA LEU A 86 -6.73 -11.04 -3.87
C LEU A 86 -8.23 -10.91 -4.11
N GLU A 87 -8.77 -9.69 -4.17
CA GLU A 87 -10.19 -9.47 -4.48
C GLU A 87 -10.55 -10.05 -5.84
N ARG A 88 -9.71 -9.82 -6.85
CA ARG A 88 -9.97 -10.27 -8.20
C ARG A 88 -9.77 -11.78 -8.34
N TYR A 89 -8.73 -12.33 -7.71
CA TYR A 89 -8.50 -13.77 -7.65
C TYR A 89 -9.72 -14.52 -7.08
N ILE A 90 -10.27 -14.04 -5.96
CA ILE A 90 -11.44 -14.66 -5.29
C ILE A 90 -12.68 -14.60 -6.20
N ARG A 91 -12.87 -13.51 -6.95
CA ARG A 91 -14.01 -13.36 -7.86
C ARG A 91 -13.90 -14.24 -9.11
N GLU A 92 -12.73 -14.28 -9.73
CA GLU A 92 -12.55 -14.89 -11.06
C GLU A 92 -12.20 -16.38 -10.99
N ARG A 93 -11.61 -16.85 -9.88
CA ARG A 93 -11.16 -18.24 -9.71
C ARG A 93 -12.04 -19.05 -8.77
N ALA A 94 -13.36 -18.85 -8.88
CA ALA A 94 -14.38 -19.57 -8.10
C ALA A 94 -14.43 -21.10 -8.36
N GLY A 95 -13.63 -21.61 -9.32
CA GLY A 95 -13.47 -23.05 -9.61
C GLY A 95 -12.24 -23.71 -8.97
N GLU A 96 -11.38 -22.95 -8.27
CA GLU A 96 -10.28 -23.54 -7.48
C GLU A 96 -10.77 -24.17 -6.18
N SER A 97 -9.90 -24.91 -5.48
CA SER A 97 -10.28 -25.57 -4.24
C SER A 97 -10.79 -24.56 -3.20
N VAL A 98 -11.86 -24.92 -2.50
CA VAL A 98 -12.48 -24.11 -1.44
C VAL A 98 -11.45 -23.70 -0.38
N GLU A 99 -10.49 -24.57 -0.10
CA GLU A 99 -9.39 -24.31 0.83
C GLU A 99 -8.50 -23.15 0.38
N VAL A 100 -8.06 -23.13 -0.88
CA VAL A 100 -7.21 -22.05 -1.43
C VAL A 100 -7.95 -20.70 -1.41
N ILE A 101 -9.24 -20.71 -1.76
CA ILE A 101 -10.09 -19.51 -1.73
C ILE A 101 -10.21 -18.99 -0.30
N ASN A 102 -10.46 -19.87 0.68
CA ASN A 102 -10.58 -19.49 2.08
C ASN A 102 -9.28 -18.90 2.63
N THR A 103 -8.12 -19.50 2.31
CA THR A 103 -6.81 -18.95 2.71
C THR A 103 -6.60 -17.55 2.14
N LYS A 104 -6.89 -17.33 0.85
CA LYS A 104 -6.76 -16.01 0.21
C LYS A 104 -7.76 -14.99 0.78
N MET A 105 -8.97 -15.42 1.13
CA MET A 105 -9.98 -14.57 1.76
C MET A 105 -9.55 -14.12 3.18
N ALA A 106 -8.96 -15.03 3.96
CA ALA A 106 -8.40 -14.71 5.27
C ALA A 106 -7.25 -13.69 5.15
N LYS A 107 -6.33 -13.90 4.21
CA LYS A 107 -5.24 -12.96 3.88
C LYS A 107 -5.78 -11.58 3.50
N LEU A 108 -6.77 -11.53 2.61
CA LEU A 108 -7.40 -10.28 2.16
C LEU A 108 -8.01 -9.51 3.33
N THR A 109 -8.74 -10.21 4.19
CA THR A 109 -9.39 -9.62 5.36
C THR A 109 -8.36 -9.05 6.32
N ASN A 110 -7.29 -9.80 6.59
CA ASN A 110 -6.21 -9.35 7.46
C ASN A 110 -5.48 -8.14 6.87
N LEU A 111 -5.07 -8.19 5.59
CA LEU A 111 -4.38 -7.08 4.93
C LEU A 111 -5.21 -5.80 4.95
N LYS A 112 -6.51 -5.86 4.59
CA LYS A 112 -7.41 -4.69 4.66
C LYS A 112 -7.51 -4.12 6.07
N LYS A 113 -7.67 -4.98 7.07
CA LYS A 113 -7.77 -4.56 8.47
C LYS A 113 -6.49 -3.82 8.91
N LYS A 114 -5.32 -4.38 8.61
CA LYS A 114 -4.02 -3.80 8.98
C LYS A 114 -3.74 -2.50 8.23
N TYR A 115 -3.99 -2.47 6.93
CA TYR A 115 -3.84 -1.29 6.08
C TYR A 115 -4.72 -0.13 6.56
N ASN A 116 -6.01 -0.37 6.81
CA ASN A 116 -6.92 0.66 7.32
C ASN A 116 -6.51 1.13 8.72
N HIS A 117 -6.14 0.21 9.60
CA HIS A 117 -5.68 0.55 10.95
C HIS A 117 -4.43 1.44 10.92
N LEU A 118 -3.45 1.16 10.05
CA LEU A 118 -2.27 2.00 9.87
C LEU A 118 -2.64 3.42 9.41
N LYS A 119 -3.51 3.53 8.39
CA LYS A 119 -3.94 4.84 7.87
C LYS A 119 -4.69 5.65 8.92
N GLU A 120 -5.58 5.04 9.68
CA GLU A 120 -6.30 5.72 10.77
C GLU A 120 -5.36 6.19 11.87
N LEU A 121 -4.41 5.33 12.28
CA LEU A 121 -3.43 5.67 13.30
C LEU A 121 -2.59 6.89 12.89
N ARG A 122 -2.08 6.88 11.66
CA ARG A 122 -1.28 7.98 11.14
C ARG A 122 -2.08 9.23 10.86
N PHE A 123 -3.31 9.10 10.36
CA PHE A 123 -4.18 10.25 10.16
C PHE A 123 -4.44 11.00 11.48
N LYS A 124 -4.70 10.30 12.58
CA LYS A 124 -4.83 10.92 13.91
C LYS A 124 -3.57 11.70 14.31
N LYS A 125 -2.39 11.11 14.11
CA LYS A 125 -1.11 11.79 14.37
C LYS A 125 -0.85 12.99 13.44
N ILE A 126 -1.27 12.90 12.19
CA ILE A 126 -1.22 14.03 11.24
C ILE A 126 -2.07 15.18 11.75
N LEU A 127 -3.27 14.93 12.28
CA LEU A 127 -4.11 15.97 12.86
C LEU A 127 -3.46 16.64 14.08
N GLU A 128 -2.87 15.85 14.99
CA GLU A 128 -2.12 16.40 16.12
C GLU A 128 -0.89 17.21 15.67
N ALA A 129 -0.17 16.72 14.66
CA ALA A 129 0.95 17.44 14.05
C ALA A 129 0.51 18.78 13.44
N VAL A 130 -0.62 18.81 12.74
CA VAL A 130 -1.21 20.05 12.20
C VAL A 130 -1.50 21.03 13.34
N ARG A 131 -2.07 20.56 14.45
CA ARG A 131 -2.41 21.39 15.61
C ARG A 131 -1.19 22.02 16.27
N LEU A 132 -0.11 21.25 16.43
CA LEU A 132 1.07 21.63 17.20
C LEU A 132 2.16 22.34 16.38
N ARG A 133 2.37 21.91 15.13
CA ARG A 133 3.48 22.37 14.28
C ARG A 133 3.02 22.41 12.83
N PRO A 134 2.14 23.34 12.42
CA PRO A 134 1.68 23.44 11.03
C PRO A 134 2.85 23.70 10.07
N GLY A 135 2.84 23.06 8.90
CA GLY A 135 3.83 23.31 7.84
C GLY A 135 5.28 22.91 8.15
N SER A 136 5.54 22.11 9.19
CA SER A 136 6.88 21.68 9.56
C SER A 136 7.54 20.80 8.49
N MET A 137 8.71 21.21 8.02
CA MET A 137 9.53 20.44 7.08
C MET A 137 9.97 19.09 7.66
N GLU A 138 10.25 19.02 8.96
CA GLU A 138 10.62 17.77 9.63
C GLU A 138 9.51 16.73 9.48
N ILE A 139 8.25 17.14 9.65
CA ILE A 139 7.09 16.25 9.56
C ILE A 139 6.90 15.78 8.11
N LEU A 140 7.02 16.69 7.14
CA LEU A 140 6.85 16.37 5.71
C LEU A 140 7.78 15.25 5.24
N THR A 141 9.02 15.20 5.72
CA THR A 141 9.98 14.15 5.34
C THR A 141 9.55 12.73 5.74
N ARG A 142 8.65 12.60 6.73
CA ARG A 142 8.19 11.32 7.30
C ARG A 142 6.84 10.85 6.76
N LEU A 143 6.21 11.64 5.90
CA LEU A 143 4.90 11.39 5.32
C LEU A 143 5.02 10.83 3.91
N SER A 144 4.08 9.95 3.54
CA SER A 144 3.87 9.57 2.14
C SER A 144 3.42 10.78 1.31
N PRO A 145 3.53 10.77 -0.03
CA PRO A 145 3.05 11.86 -0.87
C PRO A 145 1.57 12.24 -0.62
N GLU A 146 0.70 11.25 -0.42
CA GLU A 146 -0.73 11.42 -0.15
C GLU A 146 -0.94 12.07 1.23
N GLU A 147 -0.19 11.62 2.23
CA GLU A 147 -0.24 12.18 3.59
C GLU A 147 0.31 13.61 3.64
N ARG A 148 1.38 13.91 2.87
CA ARG A 148 1.92 15.28 2.74
C ARG A 148 0.86 16.23 2.22
N ARG A 149 0.09 15.81 1.21
CA ARG A 149 -1.01 16.61 0.66
C ARG A 149 -2.04 16.93 1.74
N ILE A 150 -2.48 15.93 2.50
CA ILE A 150 -3.45 16.11 3.61
C ILE A 150 -2.88 17.07 4.65
N TYR A 151 -1.66 16.83 5.13
CA TYR A 151 -1.02 17.62 6.16
C TYR A 151 -0.86 19.09 5.76
N LEU A 152 -0.43 19.37 4.53
CA LEU A 152 -0.28 20.73 4.01
C LEU A 152 -1.62 21.45 3.89
N GLN A 153 -2.65 20.77 3.35
CA GLN A 153 -3.98 21.36 3.22
C GLN A 153 -4.58 21.69 4.59
N MET A 154 -4.46 20.78 5.56
CA MET A 154 -4.99 21.00 6.90
C MET A 154 -4.20 22.05 7.69
N SER A 155 -2.87 22.10 7.52
CA SER A 155 -2.04 23.17 8.09
C SER A 155 -2.46 24.54 7.58
N ARG A 156 -2.70 24.66 6.26
CA ARG A 156 -3.19 25.91 5.66
C ARG A 156 -4.53 26.33 6.24
N ILE A 157 -5.52 25.43 6.28
CA ILE A 157 -6.86 25.71 6.81
C ILE A 157 -6.78 26.15 8.28
N ARG A 158 -5.98 25.45 9.11
CA ARG A 158 -5.76 25.81 10.52
C ARG A 158 -5.21 27.22 10.66
N ASN A 159 -4.15 27.54 9.91
CA ASN A 159 -3.48 28.84 9.98
C ASN A 159 -4.40 29.99 9.55
N GLU A 160 -5.15 29.78 8.47
CA GLU A 160 -6.15 30.74 7.99
C GLU A 160 -7.26 30.98 9.04
N TRP A 161 -7.70 29.92 9.73
CA TRP A 161 -8.77 30.02 10.74
C TRP A 161 -8.31 30.65 12.07
N LEU A 162 -7.14 30.27 12.57
CA LEU A 162 -6.62 30.76 13.86
C LEU A 162 -5.90 32.11 13.76
N GLY A 163 -5.66 32.60 12.54
CA GLY A 163 -4.95 33.87 12.30
C GLY A 163 -3.44 33.79 12.52
N GLU A 164 -2.88 32.58 12.58
CA GLU A 164 -1.44 32.34 12.68
C GLU A 164 -0.84 32.38 11.26
N ARG A 165 -0.05 33.42 10.96
CA ARG A 165 0.67 33.57 9.68
C ARG A 165 2.08 32.98 9.75
#